data_AF-A0A5C4WX94-F1
#
_entry.id   AF-A0A5C4WX94-F1
#
_cell.length_a   1.000
_cell.length_b   1.000
_cell.length_c   1.000
_cell.angle_alpha   90.00
_cell.angle_beta   90.00
_cell.angle_gamma   90.00
#
_symmetry.space_group_name_H-M   'P 1'
#
loop_
_entity.id
_entity.type
_entity.pdbx_description
1 polymer ?
#
loop_
_entity_poly.entity_id
_entity_poly.type
_entity_poly.pdbx_seq_one_letter_code
_entity_poly.pdbx_strand_id
1 'polypeptide(L)'
;MIRVGFRCDAGTGTGVGHLVRCVALAEELCARGVAVVFLGEVRDSAWGRAQLRERGLPLVPAPERPSRLTALARELRLDAVVLDSYGLPDGTGAALRAAGLAVLAIVDGDPLGQDADLYLDQNLGAERHPGPASRLAGARYVLLRDSVRRLRCRGERESGQVPRVLCFFGGTDSAGVAPAWARALRETGVPFEATVVSPAPFEAGGPITVIPPTDRLPELMAGADLVVTAAGSAIWELLYLGVPAALSWVARNQLIGYEELVGRGVAAGLGPAPDPAAVELLARLLADPAAREEHGRRGGGLVDGRGRERVADALLRAGAGSP
;
A
#
# COMPACT_ATOMS: atom_id res chain seq x y z
N MET A 1 -27.24 -12.92 -3.20
CA MET A 1 -26.17 -12.02 -3.69
C MET A 1 -25.13 -12.00 -2.61
N ILE A 2 -23.87 -12.34 -2.93
CA ILE A 2 -22.80 -12.37 -1.92
C ILE A 2 -22.51 -10.95 -1.45
N ARG A 3 -22.28 -10.77 -0.14
CA ARG A 3 -21.95 -9.51 0.50
C ARG A 3 -20.72 -9.65 1.39
N VAL A 4 -19.73 -8.78 1.19
CA VAL A 4 -18.44 -8.81 1.88
C VAL A 4 -18.23 -7.53 2.68
N GLY A 5 -17.88 -7.67 3.95
CA GLY A 5 -17.46 -6.55 4.81
C GLY A 5 -15.94 -6.39 4.84
N PHE A 6 -15.44 -5.16 4.85
CA PHE A 6 -14.03 -4.84 5.07
C PHE A 6 -13.88 -4.15 6.42
N ARG A 7 -13.35 -4.85 7.42
CA ARG A 7 -12.99 -4.24 8.71
C ARG A 7 -11.61 -3.59 8.57
N CYS A 8 -11.62 -2.28 8.34
CA CYS A 8 -10.42 -1.48 8.11
C CYS A 8 -10.61 -0.10 8.73
N ASP A 9 -9.61 0.38 9.46
CA ASP A 9 -9.51 1.78 9.88
C ASP A 9 -8.40 2.46 9.08
N ALA A 10 -8.55 3.76 8.84
CA ALA A 10 -7.55 4.54 8.13
C ALA A 10 -7.55 5.99 8.60
N GLY A 11 -6.49 6.73 8.25
CA GLY A 11 -6.37 8.14 8.53
C GLY A 11 -5.16 8.50 9.38
N THR A 12 -5.19 9.65 10.04
CA THR A 12 -4.07 10.13 10.86
C THR A 12 -3.74 9.12 11.96
N GLY A 13 -2.45 8.83 12.15
CA GLY A 13 -1.95 7.82 13.10
C GLY A 13 -1.87 6.39 12.55
N THR A 14 -2.88 5.94 11.79
CA THR A 14 -2.92 4.57 11.21
C THR A 14 -2.36 4.53 9.77
N GLY A 15 -2.32 5.68 9.09
CA GLY A 15 -2.03 5.76 7.66
C GLY A 15 -3.23 5.33 6.80
N VAL A 16 -3.04 5.33 5.48
CA VAL A 16 -4.10 4.96 4.51
C VAL A 16 -3.78 3.72 3.69
N GLY A 17 -2.68 3.03 4.00
CA GLY A 17 -2.23 1.85 3.25
C GLY A 17 -3.25 0.70 3.30
N HIS A 18 -3.82 0.44 4.48
CA HIS A 18 -4.90 -0.54 4.68
C HIS A 18 -6.10 -0.24 3.76
N LEU A 19 -6.55 1.01 3.79
CA LEU A 19 -7.66 1.46 2.93
C LEU A 19 -7.36 1.24 1.45
N VAL A 20 -6.16 1.60 0.98
CA VAL A 20 -5.77 1.43 -0.44
C VAL A 20 -5.83 -0.03 -0.87
N ARG A 21 -5.26 -0.95 -0.08
CA ARG A 21 -5.26 -2.38 -0.43
C ARG A 21 -6.65 -3.01 -0.29
N CYS A 22 -7.44 -2.61 0.70
CA CYS A 22 -8.84 -3.02 0.81
C CYS A 22 -9.69 -2.52 -0.37
N VAL A 23 -9.52 -1.26 -0.78
CA VAL A 23 -10.21 -0.69 -1.96
C VAL A 23 -9.86 -1.47 -3.22
N ALA A 24 -8.60 -1.86 -3.40
CA ALA A 24 -8.19 -2.68 -4.54
C ALA A 24 -8.93 -4.01 -4.61
N LEU A 25 -9.09 -4.72 -3.48
CA LEU A 25 -9.88 -5.95 -3.44
C LEU A 25 -11.38 -5.69 -3.59
N ALA A 26 -11.90 -4.61 -3.00
CA ALA A 26 -13.30 -4.21 -3.14
C ALA A 26 -13.68 -3.92 -4.60
N GLU A 27 -12.82 -3.22 -5.36
CA GLU A 27 -13.02 -2.97 -6.80
C GLU A 27 -13.20 -4.27 -7.58
N GLU A 28 -12.37 -5.28 -7.31
CA GLU A 28 -12.46 -6.61 -7.93
C GLU A 28 -13.77 -7.33 -7.58
N LEU A 29 -14.16 -7.31 -6.31
CA LEU A 29 -15.40 -7.92 -5.84
C LEU A 29 -16.63 -7.24 -6.46
N CYS A 30 -16.66 -5.91 -6.47
CA CYS A 30 -17.73 -5.13 -7.11
C CYS A 30 -17.84 -5.45 -8.61
N ALA A 31 -16.71 -5.57 -9.32
CA ALA A 31 -16.70 -5.94 -10.74
C ALA A 31 -17.30 -7.34 -11.00
N ARG A 32 -17.31 -8.22 -9.99
CA ARG A 32 -17.91 -9.56 -10.02
C ARG A 32 -19.36 -9.58 -9.50
N GLY A 33 -19.97 -8.42 -9.24
CA GLY A 33 -21.34 -8.32 -8.73
C GLY A 33 -21.51 -8.64 -7.25
N VAL A 34 -20.41 -8.65 -6.47
CA VAL A 34 -20.43 -8.83 -5.02
C VAL A 34 -20.71 -7.48 -4.37
N ALA A 35 -21.64 -7.44 -3.41
CA ALA A 35 -21.93 -6.23 -2.65
C ALA A 35 -20.85 -6.02 -1.58
N VAL A 36 -20.28 -4.81 -1.48
CA VAL A 36 -19.20 -4.50 -0.54
C VAL A 36 -19.64 -3.42 0.46
N VAL A 37 -19.19 -3.53 1.71
CA VAL A 37 -19.32 -2.48 2.74
C VAL A 37 -18.05 -2.38 3.58
N PHE A 38 -17.59 -1.17 3.88
CA PHE A 38 -16.50 -0.92 4.81
C PHE A 38 -17.03 -0.74 6.23
N LEU A 39 -16.35 -1.34 7.19
CA LEU A 39 -16.65 -1.33 8.61
C LEU A 39 -15.46 -0.70 9.35
N GLY A 40 -15.63 0.50 9.90
CA GLY A 40 -14.56 1.18 10.61
C GLY A 40 -14.66 2.70 10.54
N GLU A 41 -13.52 3.35 10.70
CA GLU A 41 -13.41 4.81 10.68
C GLU A 41 -12.29 5.28 9.75
N VAL A 42 -12.55 6.40 9.04
CA VAL A 42 -11.53 7.14 8.30
C VAL A 42 -11.32 8.50 8.98
N ARG A 43 -10.33 8.57 9.88
CA ARG A 43 -10.06 9.72 10.76
C ARG A 43 -9.24 10.80 10.04
N ASP A 44 -9.72 12.03 10.06
CA ASP A 44 -8.98 13.22 9.57
C ASP A 44 -8.32 13.08 8.18
N SER A 45 -8.87 12.24 7.31
CA SER A 45 -8.40 12.05 5.94
C SER A 45 -9.53 12.29 4.96
N ALA A 46 -9.61 13.53 4.45
CA ALA A 46 -10.57 13.89 3.40
C ALA A 46 -10.36 13.03 2.15
N TRP A 47 -9.10 12.79 1.80
CA TRP A 47 -8.70 11.91 0.69
C TRP A 47 -9.19 10.47 0.89
N GLY A 48 -8.98 9.87 2.08
CA GLY A 48 -9.44 8.51 2.35
C GLY A 48 -10.96 8.37 2.27
N ARG A 49 -11.71 9.35 2.77
CA ARG A 49 -13.17 9.38 2.65
C ARG A 49 -13.63 9.51 1.20
N ALA A 50 -12.93 10.31 0.40
CA ALA A 50 -13.19 10.45 -1.03
C ALA A 50 -13.01 9.12 -1.77
N GLN A 51 -11.98 8.31 -1.43
CA GLN A 51 -11.75 6.99 -2.04
C GLN A 51 -12.96 6.07 -1.95
N LEU A 52 -13.65 6.07 -0.81
CA LEU A 52 -14.85 5.25 -0.59
C LEU A 52 -16.07 5.86 -1.29
N ARG A 53 -16.31 7.16 -1.08
CA ARG A 53 -17.48 7.87 -1.62
C ARG A 53 -17.55 7.82 -3.14
N GLU A 54 -16.45 8.11 -3.82
CA GLU A 54 -16.41 8.22 -5.30
C GLU A 54 -16.55 6.86 -5.99
N ARG A 55 -16.25 5.78 -5.27
CA ARG A 55 -16.44 4.39 -5.72
C ARG A 55 -17.78 3.80 -5.28
N GLY A 56 -18.63 4.58 -4.60
CA GLY A 56 -19.90 4.10 -4.07
C GLY A 56 -19.75 3.00 -3.01
N LEU A 57 -18.63 2.98 -2.27
CA LEU A 57 -18.33 2.01 -1.23
C LEU A 57 -18.86 2.56 0.11
N PRO A 58 -19.92 1.98 0.70
CA PRO A 58 -20.49 2.48 1.95
C PRO A 58 -19.51 2.27 3.11
N LEU A 59 -19.41 3.26 4.01
CA LEU A 59 -18.66 3.18 5.26
C LEU A 59 -19.64 3.19 6.44
N VAL A 60 -19.56 2.19 7.29
CA VAL A 60 -20.36 2.06 8.52
C VAL A 60 -19.43 2.01 9.73
N PRO A 61 -19.71 2.75 10.81
CA PRO A 61 -18.93 2.65 12.04
C PRO A 61 -18.90 1.21 12.57
N ALA A 62 -17.72 0.72 12.90
CA ALA A 62 -17.54 -0.63 13.44
C ALA A 62 -17.34 -0.59 14.96
N PRO A 63 -18.04 -1.44 15.73
CA PRO A 63 -17.72 -1.62 17.14
C PRO A 63 -16.40 -2.40 17.29
N GLU A 64 -15.62 -2.06 18.31
CA GLU A 64 -14.33 -2.74 18.57
C GLU A 64 -14.52 -4.17 19.10
N ARG A 65 -15.57 -4.42 19.91
CA ARG A 65 -15.76 -5.73 20.55
C ARG A 65 -16.13 -6.81 19.52
N PRO A 66 -15.44 -7.96 19.49
CA PRO A 66 -15.70 -9.06 18.55
C PRO A 66 -17.18 -9.47 18.44
N SER A 67 -17.86 -9.62 19.58
CA SER A 67 -19.27 -10.03 19.62
C SER A 67 -20.22 -9.00 19.00
N ARG A 68 -19.93 -7.71 19.15
CA ARG A 68 -20.72 -6.63 18.56
C ARG A 68 -20.43 -6.48 17.07
N LEU A 69 -19.18 -6.66 16.64
CA LEU A 69 -18.83 -6.68 15.23
C LEU A 69 -19.52 -7.85 14.52
N THR A 70 -19.56 -9.01 15.16
CA THR A 70 -20.28 -10.19 14.67
C THR A 70 -21.78 -9.94 14.56
N ALA A 71 -22.40 -9.27 15.54
CA ALA A 71 -23.80 -8.89 15.47
C ALA A 71 -24.09 -7.94 14.30
N LEU A 72 -23.23 -6.92 14.10
CA LEU A 72 -23.32 -6.00 12.96
C LEU A 72 -23.16 -6.74 11.63
N ALA A 73 -22.22 -7.68 11.55
CA ALA A 73 -22.01 -8.49 10.34
C ALA A 73 -23.25 -9.31 9.98
N ARG A 74 -23.95 -9.87 10.97
CA ARG A 74 -25.23 -10.58 10.77
C ARG A 74 -26.37 -9.65 10.36
N GLU A 75 -26.47 -8.47 11.00
CA GLU A 75 -27.46 -7.45 10.65
C GLU A 75 -27.31 -7.01 9.18
N LEU A 76 -26.07 -6.80 8.75
CA LEU A 76 -25.73 -6.45 7.39
C LEU A 76 -25.77 -7.65 6.42
N ARG A 77 -26.07 -8.86 6.90
CA ARG A 77 -26.11 -10.11 6.13
C ARG A 77 -24.84 -10.34 5.32
N LEU A 78 -23.70 -10.23 5.98
CA LEU A 78 -22.41 -10.49 5.36
C LEU A 78 -22.17 -11.99 5.26
N ASP A 79 -21.65 -12.44 4.12
CA ASP A 79 -21.21 -13.82 3.89
C ASP A 79 -19.72 -13.98 4.24
N ALA A 80 -18.94 -12.89 4.11
CA ALA A 80 -17.53 -12.88 4.45
C ALA A 80 -17.06 -11.53 5.01
N VAL A 81 -15.96 -11.56 5.77
CA VAL A 81 -15.31 -10.36 6.31
C VAL A 81 -13.80 -10.41 6.02
N VAL A 82 -13.28 -9.32 5.46
CA VAL A 82 -11.85 -9.06 5.32
C VAL A 82 -11.40 -8.23 6.51
N LEU A 83 -10.42 -8.72 7.28
CA LEU A 83 -9.82 -8.03 8.42
C LEU A 83 -8.50 -7.39 7.99
N ASP A 84 -8.39 -6.07 8.15
CA ASP A 84 -7.17 -5.34 7.84
C ASP A 84 -6.97 -4.18 8.83
N SER A 85 -6.56 -4.49 10.06
CA SER A 85 -6.22 -3.51 11.08
C SER A 85 -5.35 -4.15 12.17
N TYR A 86 -4.27 -3.46 12.54
CA TYR A 86 -3.37 -3.89 13.63
C TYR A 86 -4.01 -3.74 15.02
N GLY A 87 -5.09 -2.97 15.14
CA GLY A 87 -5.73 -2.65 16.41
C GLY A 87 -6.94 -3.53 16.75
N LEU A 88 -7.18 -4.60 15.99
CA LEU A 88 -8.32 -5.48 16.26
C LEU A 88 -8.06 -6.33 17.51
N PRO A 89 -9.04 -6.49 18.40
CA PRO A 89 -8.91 -7.39 19.54
C PRO A 89 -8.65 -8.84 19.08
N ASP A 90 -7.85 -9.55 19.87
CA ASP A 90 -7.62 -10.99 19.70
C ASP A 90 -8.94 -11.76 19.60
N GLY A 91 -8.97 -12.77 18.73
CA GLY A 91 -10.16 -13.60 18.53
C GLY A 91 -11.30 -12.92 17.77
N THR A 92 -11.10 -11.72 17.19
CA THR A 92 -12.10 -11.09 16.30
C THR A 92 -12.45 -12.01 15.13
N GLY A 93 -11.43 -12.53 14.45
CA GLY A 93 -11.62 -13.52 13.38
C GLY A 93 -12.34 -14.79 13.85
N ALA A 94 -11.94 -15.36 15.00
CA ALA A 94 -12.56 -16.55 15.57
C ALA A 94 -14.07 -16.35 15.84
N ALA A 95 -14.46 -15.19 16.38
CA ALA A 95 -15.86 -14.86 16.64
C ALA A 95 -16.71 -14.77 15.35
N LEU A 96 -16.14 -14.20 14.28
CA LEU A 96 -16.79 -14.12 12.97
C LEU A 96 -16.94 -15.51 12.32
N ARG A 97 -15.90 -16.35 12.39
CA ARG A 97 -15.93 -17.73 11.89
C ARG A 97 -16.96 -18.58 12.65
N ALA A 98 -16.98 -18.50 13.98
CA ALA A 98 -17.98 -19.18 14.80
C ALA A 98 -19.42 -18.73 14.50
N ALA A 99 -19.58 -17.57 13.87
CA ALA A 99 -20.87 -17.08 13.40
C ALA A 99 -21.24 -17.51 11.97
N GLY A 100 -20.41 -18.32 11.32
CA GLY A 100 -20.64 -18.85 9.97
C GLY A 100 -20.10 -17.98 8.84
N LEU A 101 -19.37 -16.90 9.14
CA LEU A 101 -18.79 -16.02 8.10
C LEU A 101 -17.42 -16.54 7.67
N ALA A 102 -17.13 -16.47 6.38
CA ALA A 102 -15.77 -16.67 5.89
C ALA A 102 -14.90 -15.46 6.26
N VAL A 103 -13.69 -15.71 6.75
CA VAL A 103 -12.77 -14.66 7.20
C VAL A 103 -11.47 -14.71 6.40
N LEU A 104 -11.09 -13.56 5.84
CA LEU A 104 -9.76 -13.31 5.27
C LEU A 104 -9.04 -12.28 6.13
N ALA A 105 -7.90 -12.63 6.72
CA ALA A 105 -7.05 -11.69 7.44
C ALA A 105 -5.89 -11.24 6.56
N ILE A 106 -5.71 -9.93 6.38
CA ILE A 106 -4.50 -9.37 5.77
C ILE A 106 -3.46 -9.20 6.87
N VAL A 107 -2.28 -9.80 6.69
CA VAL A 107 -1.23 -9.91 7.70
C VAL A 107 0.12 -9.50 7.12
N ASP A 108 1.02 -9.06 7.99
CA ASP A 108 2.41 -8.75 7.64
C ASP A 108 3.33 -9.67 8.45
N GLY A 109 3.30 -10.97 8.13
CA GLY A 109 3.97 -12.06 8.86
C GLY A 109 3.18 -12.61 10.06
N ASP A 110 2.73 -11.75 10.97
CA ASP A 110 2.01 -12.14 12.19
C ASP A 110 0.49 -11.94 12.04
N PRO A 111 -0.34 -12.98 12.28
CA PRO A 111 -1.80 -12.86 12.34
C PRO A 111 -2.37 -12.01 13.49
N LEU A 112 -1.56 -11.62 14.49
CA LEU A 112 -1.98 -10.77 15.62
C LEU A 112 -3.24 -11.29 16.33
N GLY A 113 -3.22 -12.58 16.68
CA GLY A 113 -4.31 -13.24 17.40
C GLY A 113 -5.59 -13.43 16.57
N GLN A 114 -5.55 -13.19 15.26
CA GLN A 114 -6.69 -13.42 14.38
C GLN A 114 -6.71 -14.85 13.84
N ASP A 115 -7.87 -15.49 13.95
CA ASP A 115 -8.17 -16.77 13.32
C ASP A 115 -9.04 -16.55 12.08
N ALA A 116 -8.55 -16.97 10.92
CA ALA A 116 -9.15 -16.74 9.62
C ALA A 116 -9.11 -18.02 8.76
N ASP A 117 -10.05 -18.14 7.82
CA ASP A 117 -10.06 -19.22 6.84
C ASP A 117 -8.94 -19.03 5.80
N LEU A 118 -8.59 -17.77 5.54
CA LEU A 118 -7.53 -17.35 4.64
C LEU A 118 -6.66 -16.27 5.29
N TYR A 119 -5.36 -16.33 5.04
CA TYR A 119 -4.41 -15.30 5.44
C TYR A 119 -3.72 -14.73 4.21
N LEU A 120 -3.75 -13.43 4.01
CA LEU A 120 -3.07 -12.74 2.92
C LEU A 120 -1.83 -12.04 3.45
N ASP A 121 -0.66 -12.49 3.02
CA ASP A 121 0.60 -11.77 3.23
C ASP A 121 1.21 -11.42 1.88
N GLN A 122 0.95 -10.20 1.43
CA GLN A 122 1.38 -9.73 0.11
C GLN A 122 2.86 -9.30 0.07
N ASN A 123 3.57 -9.34 1.20
CA ASN A 123 4.93 -8.85 1.27
C ASN A 123 5.89 -9.73 0.45
N LEU A 124 6.87 -9.10 -0.18
CA LEU A 124 7.91 -9.80 -0.92
C LEU A 124 8.64 -10.77 0.02
N GLY A 125 8.70 -12.04 -0.32
CA GLY A 125 9.36 -13.04 0.51
C GLY A 125 8.52 -13.65 1.63
N ALA A 126 7.26 -13.25 1.78
CA ALA A 126 6.33 -13.88 2.71
C ALA A 126 6.24 -15.40 2.52
N GLU A 127 6.42 -15.90 1.29
CA GLU A 127 6.39 -17.32 0.97
C GLU A 127 7.49 -18.16 1.66
N ARG A 128 8.60 -17.53 2.09
CA ARG A 128 9.71 -18.23 2.76
C ARG A 128 9.56 -18.35 4.27
N HIS A 129 8.70 -17.53 4.86
CA HIS A 129 8.50 -17.53 6.30
C HIS A 129 7.46 -18.60 6.67
N PRO A 130 7.58 -19.30 7.81
CA PRO A 130 6.52 -20.17 8.30
C PRO A 130 5.23 -19.35 8.52
N GLY A 131 4.08 -19.99 8.34
CA GLY A 131 2.79 -19.33 8.50
C GLY A 131 1.62 -20.32 8.44
N PRO A 132 0.38 -19.83 8.55
CA PRO A 132 -0.81 -20.67 8.50
C PRO A 132 -0.90 -21.46 7.19
N ALA A 133 -1.54 -22.64 7.23
CA ALA A 133 -1.66 -23.53 6.05
C ALA A 133 -2.42 -22.86 4.89
N SER A 134 -3.44 -22.06 5.18
CA SER A 134 -4.28 -21.37 4.18
C SER A 134 -3.76 -19.96 3.82
N ARG A 135 -2.44 -19.82 3.63
CA ARG A 135 -1.81 -18.51 3.38
C ARG A 135 -1.61 -18.23 1.89
N LEU A 136 -2.14 -17.10 1.44
CA LEU A 136 -1.86 -16.45 0.16
C LEU A 136 -0.64 -15.54 0.34
N ALA A 137 0.56 -16.06 0.03
CA ALA A 137 1.82 -15.40 0.34
C ALA A 137 2.59 -14.89 -0.89
N GLY A 138 3.20 -13.72 -0.76
CA GLY A 138 4.17 -13.16 -1.69
C GLY A 138 3.60 -12.15 -2.69
N ALA A 139 4.50 -11.54 -3.46
CA ALA A 139 4.21 -10.44 -4.38
C ALA A 139 3.13 -10.76 -5.46
N ARG A 140 2.89 -12.06 -5.73
CA ARG A 140 1.82 -12.51 -6.63
C ARG A 140 0.40 -12.26 -6.10
N TYR A 141 0.24 -11.95 -4.82
CA TYR A 141 -1.07 -11.65 -4.22
C TYR A 141 -1.24 -10.17 -3.87
N VAL A 142 -0.31 -9.31 -4.31
CA VAL A 142 -0.42 -7.87 -4.14
C VAL A 142 -1.74 -7.34 -4.68
N LEU A 143 -2.41 -6.56 -3.85
CA LEU A 143 -3.65 -5.89 -4.17
C LEU A 143 -3.35 -4.53 -4.80
N LEU A 144 -3.66 -4.37 -6.09
CA LEU A 144 -3.53 -3.11 -6.83
C LEU A 144 -4.90 -2.58 -7.27
N ARG A 145 -5.11 -1.29 -7.04
CA ARG A 145 -6.29 -0.55 -7.49
C ARG A 145 -6.28 -0.31 -9.00
N ASP A 146 -7.46 -0.13 -9.57
CA ASP A 146 -7.68 0.13 -11.00
C ASP A 146 -6.87 1.32 -11.52
N SER A 147 -6.76 2.39 -10.72
CA SER A 147 -6.02 3.60 -11.10
C SER A 147 -4.52 3.37 -11.32
N VAL A 148 -3.96 2.28 -10.77
CA VAL A 148 -2.57 1.87 -11.04
C VAL A 148 -2.52 0.89 -12.21
N ARG A 149 -3.42 -0.10 -12.22
CA ARG A 149 -3.45 -1.16 -13.25
C ARG A 149 -3.73 -0.67 -14.67
N ARG A 150 -4.45 0.45 -14.80
CA ARG A 150 -4.76 1.06 -16.10
C ARG A 150 -3.59 1.85 -16.68
N LEU A 151 -2.58 2.17 -15.87
CA LEU A 151 -1.39 2.86 -16.33
C LEU A 151 -0.51 1.88 -17.10
N ARG A 152 0.08 2.36 -18.19
CA ARG A 152 1.06 1.58 -18.93
C ARG A 152 2.40 1.65 -18.21
N CYS A 153 3.07 0.50 -18.10
CA CYS A 153 4.47 0.45 -17.68
C CYS A 153 5.28 1.40 -18.57
N ARG A 154 6.25 2.07 -17.96
CA ARG A 154 6.99 3.14 -18.61
C ARG A 154 7.81 2.62 -19.79
N GLY A 155 7.84 3.40 -20.88
CA GLY A 155 8.83 3.23 -21.95
C GLY A 155 10.19 3.82 -21.56
N GLU A 156 11.23 3.46 -22.32
CA GLU A 156 12.56 4.06 -22.19
C GLU A 156 12.48 5.58 -22.41
N ARG A 157 13.17 6.36 -21.58
CA ARG A 157 13.31 7.82 -21.81
C ARG A 157 14.61 8.10 -22.52
N GLU A 158 14.61 9.19 -23.29
CA GLU A 158 15.81 9.70 -23.95
C GLU A 158 16.85 10.14 -22.92
N SER A 159 18.11 9.78 -23.17
CA SER A 159 19.26 10.22 -22.38
C SER A 159 19.42 11.74 -22.42
N GLY A 160 19.75 12.36 -21.28
CA GLY A 160 20.05 13.80 -21.17
C GLY A 160 18.90 14.69 -20.68
N GLN A 161 17.70 14.15 -20.42
CA GLN A 161 16.62 14.90 -19.77
C GLN A 161 16.85 15.05 -18.26
N VAL A 162 16.48 16.22 -17.71
CA VAL A 162 16.46 16.45 -16.26
C VAL A 162 15.51 15.44 -15.59
N PRO A 163 15.95 14.70 -14.56
CA PRO A 163 15.11 13.70 -13.92
C PRO A 163 13.95 14.35 -13.15
N ARG A 164 12.75 13.82 -13.35
CA ARG A 164 11.53 14.09 -12.60
C ARG A 164 11.50 13.20 -11.37
N VAL A 165 11.52 13.81 -10.20
CA VAL A 165 11.47 13.14 -8.90
C VAL A 165 10.07 13.29 -8.31
N LEU A 166 9.49 12.19 -7.85
CA LEU A 166 8.32 12.22 -6.99
C LEU A 166 8.73 11.85 -5.58
N CYS A 167 8.30 12.62 -4.59
CA CYS A 167 8.63 12.40 -3.19
C CYS A 167 7.35 12.37 -2.35
N PHE A 168 7.11 11.29 -1.60
CA PHE A 168 5.96 11.16 -0.71
C PHE A 168 6.21 10.10 0.37
N PHE A 169 5.63 10.23 1.56
CA PHE A 169 5.89 9.31 2.69
C PHE A 169 4.59 8.73 3.26
N GLY A 170 3.79 8.14 2.37
CA GLY A 170 2.43 7.68 2.67
C GLY A 170 1.40 8.81 2.64
N GLY A 171 0.11 8.45 2.73
CA GLY A 171 -0.97 9.42 2.53
C GLY A 171 -1.15 10.47 3.63
N THR A 172 -0.43 10.36 4.75
CA THR A 172 -0.53 11.26 5.91
C THR A 172 0.83 11.79 6.40
N ASP A 173 1.95 11.38 5.80
CA ASP A 173 3.33 11.67 6.29
C ASP A 173 3.40 11.68 7.82
N SER A 174 2.97 10.59 8.46
CA SER A 174 2.79 10.56 9.93
C SER A 174 4.11 10.78 10.69
N ALA A 175 5.25 10.59 10.04
CA ALA A 175 6.58 10.84 10.59
C ALA A 175 7.12 12.26 10.31
N GLY A 176 6.42 13.06 9.49
CA GLY A 176 6.80 14.42 9.14
C GLY A 176 8.14 14.53 8.42
N VAL A 177 8.50 13.53 7.61
CA VAL A 177 9.85 13.42 7.02
C VAL A 177 9.96 14.07 5.65
N ALA A 178 8.83 14.43 5.01
CA ALA A 178 8.84 15.01 3.66
C ALA A 178 9.73 16.27 3.55
N PRO A 179 9.73 17.22 4.50
CA PRO A 179 10.61 18.39 4.43
C PRO A 179 12.11 18.05 4.51
N ALA A 180 12.47 17.04 5.30
CA ALA A 180 13.86 16.62 5.47
C ALA A 180 14.41 15.99 4.18
N TRP A 181 13.62 15.11 3.55
CA TRP A 181 14.00 14.51 2.26
C TRP A 181 13.98 15.50 1.09
N ALA A 182 13.07 16.49 1.11
CA ALA A 182 13.10 17.60 0.15
C ALA A 182 14.40 18.43 0.27
N ARG A 183 14.88 18.67 1.49
CA ARG A 183 16.17 19.33 1.73
C ARG A 183 17.33 18.46 1.22
N ALA A 184 17.33 17.16 1.55
CA ALA A 184 18.37 16.23 1.11
C ALA A 184 18.50 16.17 -0.42
N LEU A 185 17.37 16.19 -1.14
CA LEU A 185 17.38 16.27 -2.61
C LEU A 185 18.09 17.53 -3.12
N ARG A 186 17.88 18.69 -2.48
CA ARG A 186 18.57 19.94 -2.85
C ARG A 186 20.05 19.91 -2.54
N GLU A 187 20.44 19.29 -1.43
CA GLU A 187 21.84 19.15 -1.00
C GLU A 187 22.68 18.31 -1.97
N THR A 188 22.03 17.52 -2.85
CA THR A 188 22.74 16.77 -3.91
C THR A 188 23.49 17.69 -4.90
N GLY A 189 23.01 18.91 -5.12
CA GLY A 189 23.55 19.82 -6.14
C GLY A 189 23.37 19.36 -7.59
N VAL A 190 22.65 18.26 -7.84
CA VAL A 190 22.37 17.72 -9.19
C VAL A 190 21.08 18.34 -9.73
N PRO A 191 20.98 18.67 -11.03
CA PRO A 191 19.73 19.15 -11.62
C PRO A 191 18.60 18.09 -11.56
N PHE A 192 17.42 18.49 -11.11
CA PHE A 192 16.19 17.68 -11.12
C PHE A 192 14.94 18.58 -11.12
N GLU A 193 13.78 18.03 -11.42
CA GLU A 193 12.46 18.63 -11.14
C GLU A 193 11.73 17.75 -10.14
N ALA A 194 11.18 18.28 -9.05
CA ALA A 194 10.48 17.44 -8.06
C ALA A 194 9.06 17.88 -7.75
N THR A 195 8.19 16.89 -7.55
CA THR A 195 6.90 17.04 -6.88
C THR A 195 6.97 16.34 -5.52
N VAL A 196 6.70 17.07 -4.44
CA VAL A 196 6.58 16.50 -3.10
C VAL A 196 5.12 16.50 -2.69
N VAL A 197 4.59 15.34 -2.29
CA VAL A 197 3.23 15.22 -1.74
C VAL A 197 3.31 15.27 -0.21
N SER A 198 2.69 16.28 0.39
CA SER A 198 2.70 16.48 1.85
C SER A 198 1.35 17.01 2.34
N PRO A 199 0.79 16.48 3.45
CA PRO A 199 -0.42 17.03 4.07
C PRO A 199 -0.19 18.41 4.71
N ALA A 200 1.04 18.68 5.17
CA ALA A 200 1.44 19.98 5.68
C ALA A 200 2.18 20.75 4.58
N PRO A 201 1.71 21.94 4.16
CA PRO A 201 2.42 22.75 3.18
C PRO A 201 3.74 23.26 3.76
N PHE A 202 4.77 23.34 2.91
CA PHE A 202 6.06 23.94 3.27
C PHE A 202 6.76 24.51 2.03
N GLU A 203 7.61 25.50 2.25
CA GLU A 203 8.43 26.11 1.20
C GLU A 203 9.69 25.27 0.96
N ALA A 204 9.76 24.60 -0.18
CA ALA A 204 10.91 23.77 -0.55
C ALA A 204 11.97 24.53 -1.38
N GLY A 205 11.55 25.60 -2.08
CA GLY A 205 12.35 26.33 -3.07
C GLY A 205 12.40 25.62 -4.42
N GLY A 206 12.62 26.37 -5.51
CA GLY A 206 12.87 25.77 -6.83
C GLY A 206 14.11 24.87 -6.77
N PRO A 207 14.07 23.63 -7.33
CA PRO A 207 13.13 23.10 -8.32
C PRO A 207 12.01 22.18 -7.75
N ILE A 208 11.58 22.39 -6.50
CA ILE A 208 10.61 21.52 -5.82
C ILE A 208 9.23 22.19 -5.75
N THR A 209 8.19 21.50 -6.23
CA THR A 209 6.79 21.87 -6.03
C THR A 209 6.16 20.99 -4.95
N VAL A 210 5.62 21.59 -3.89
CA VAL A 210 4.91 20.86 -2.83
C VAL A 210 3.40 20.91 -3.11
N ILE A 211 2.75 19.76 -3.11
CA ILE A 211 1.30 19.62 -3.34
C ILE A 211 0.63 18.85 -2.18
N PRO A 212 -0.66 19.10 -1.90
CA PRO A 212 -1.41 18.32 -0.92
C PRO A 212 -1.65 16.87 -1.39
N PRO A 213 -2.10 15.97 -0.50
CA PRO A 213 -2.54 14.63 -0.88
C PRO A 213 -3.49 14.63 -2.08
N THR A 214 -3.26 13.74 -3.03
CA THR A 214 -3.92 13.77 -4.35
C THR A 214 -4.26 12.37 -4.87
N ASP A 215 -5.34 12.29 -5.64
CA ASP A 215 -5.73 11.09 -6.40
C ASP A 215 -4.85 10.81 -7.61
N ARG A 216 -4.05 11.81 -8.01
CA ARG A 216 -3.12 11.73 -9.13
C ARG A 216 -1.82 10.99 -8.81
N LEU A 217 -1.67 10.46 -7.61
CA LEU A 217 -0.43 9.79 -7.18
C LEU A 217 0.01 8.67 -8.14
N PRO A 218 -0.88 7.78 -8.64
CA PRO A 218 -0.49 6.78 -9.63
C PRO A 218 0.10 7.38 -10.93
N GLU A 219 -0.48 8.48 -11.42
CA GLU A 219 0.00 9.14 -12.65
C GLU A 219 1.35 9.84 -12.41
N LEU A 220 1.51 10.46 -11.23
CA LEU A 220 2.78 11.05 -10.81
C LEU A 220 3.87 9.98 -10.68
N MET A 221 3.54 8.79 -10.13
CA MET A 221 4.46 7.66 -10.05
C MET A 221 4.89 7.22 -11.45
N ALA A 222 3.93 6.97 -12.35
CA ALA A 222 4.22 6.53 -13.72
C ALA A 222 5.03 7.57 -14.52
N GLY A 223 4.88 8.85 -14.21
CA GLY A 223 5.65 9.94 -14.81
C GLY A 223 7.04 10.16 -14.22
N ALA A 224 7.32 9.67 -13.01
CA ALA A 224 8.58 9.91 -12.32
C ALA A 224 9.74 9.07 -12.89
N ASP A 225 10.94 9.65 -12.87
CA ASP A 225 12.22 8.95 -13.10
C ASP A 225 12.73 8.29 -11.83
N LEU A 226 12.54 8.95 -10.69
CA LEU A 226 12.87 8.45 -9.37
C LEU A 226 11.72 8.74 -8.41
N VAL A 227 11.36 7.75 -7.61
CA VAL A 227 10.45 7.95 -6.47
C VAL A 227 11.22 7.83 -5.17
N VAL A 228 11.13 8.86 -4.32
CA VAL A 228 11.65 8.85 -2.96
C VAL A 228 10.48 8.65 -2.00
N THR A 229 10.44 7.54 -1.28
CA THR A 229 9.29 7.21 -0.40
C THR A 229 9.66 6.36 0.80
N ALA A 230 8.75 6.29 1.77
CA ALA A 230 8.80 5.28 2.82
C ALA A 230 8.59 3.87 2.27
N ALA A 231 9.16 2.86 2.96
CA ALA A 231 9.00 1.44 2.68
C ALA A 231 7.64 0.89 3.14
N GLY A 232 6.55 1.52 2.66
CA GLY A 232 5.17 1.10 2.89
C GLY A 232 4.49 0.46 1.68
N SER A 233 3.17 0.30 1.75
CA SER A 233 2.35 -0.37 0.71
C SER A 233 2.43 0.23 -0.69
N ALA A 234 2.82 1.50 -0.84
CA ALA A 234 2.98 2.15 -2.14
C ALA A 234 4.10 1.53 -2.99
N ILE A 235 5.06 0.82 -2.38
CA ILE A 235 6.12 0.11 -3.11
C ILE A 235 5.53 -0.85 -4.13
N TRP A 236 4.43 -1.53 -3.81
CA TRP A 236 3.85 -2.51 -4.71
C TRP A 236 3.34 -1.90 -6.02
N GLU A 237 2.85 -0.66 -5.95
CA GLU A 237 2.46 0.12 -7.13
C GLU A 237 3.71 0.48 -7.96
N LEU A 238 4.81 0.87 -7.32
CA LEU A 238 6.07 1.20 -7.99
C LEU A 238 6.71 -0.01 -8.70
N LEU A 239 6.72 -1.18 -8.04
CA LEU A 239 7.24 -2.41 -8.62
C LEU A 239 6.42 -2.87 -9.82
N TYR A 240 5.08 -2.73 -9.76
CA TYR A 240 4.20 -3.02 -10.89
C TYR A 240 4.45 -2.07 -12.07
N LEU A 241 4.62 -0.77 -11.80
CA LEU A 241 4.88 0.23 -12.83
C LEU A 241 6.31 0.17 -13.38
N GLY A 242 7.23 -0.53 -12.71
CA GLY A 242 8.65 -0.60 -13.06
C GLY A 242 9.39 0.72 -12.75
N VAL A 243 8.87 1.53 -11.83
CA VAL A 243 9.42 2.85 -11.52
C VAL A 243 10.56 2.73 -10.51
N PRO A 244 11.76 3.26 -10.79
CA PRO A 244 12.86 3.28 -9.83
C PRO A 244 12.49 3.95 -8.52
N ALA A 245 12.83 3.30 -7.40
CA ALA A 245 12.53 3.79 -6.07
C ALA A 245 13.79 3.87 -5.18
N ALA A 246 13.88 4.94 -4.40
CA ALA A 246 14.79 5.08 -3.28
C ALA A 246 13.96 5.15 -1.99
N LEU A 247 14.23 4.22 -1.08
CA LEU A 247 13.38 3.96 0.08
C LEU A 247 14.01 4.48 1.36
N SER A 248 13.17 5.06 2.20
CA SER A 248 13.45 5.25 3.62
C SER A 248 12.56 4.33 4.45
N TRP A 249 12.95 3.96 5.67
CA TRP A 249 12.05 3.31 6.62
C TRP A 249 11.75 4.26 7.77
N VAL A 250 10.48 4.64 7.93
CA VAL A 250 10.06 5.67 8.91
C VAL A 250 9.39 5.07 10.13
N ALA A 251 9.17 3.75 10.12
CA ALA A 251 8.59 3.00 11.21
C ALA A 251 9.23 1.61 11.29
N ARG A 252 9.33 1.05 12.51
CA ARG A 252 10.02 -0.22 12.75
C ARG A 252 9.40 -1.40 11.99
N ASN A 253 8.08 -1.38 11.77
CA ASN A 253 7.37 -2.40 10.99
C ASN A 253 7.71 -2.38 9.49
N GLN A 254 8.38 -1.33 8.99
CA GLN A 254 8.83 -1.25 7.60
C GLN A 254 10.23 -1.83 7.39
N LEU A 255 11.00 -2.06 8.46
CA LEU A 255 12.41 -2.44 8.37
C LEU A 255 12.62 -3.77 7.61
N ILE A 256 11.81 -4.78 7.92
CA ILE A 256 11.91 -6.11 7.28
C ILE A 256 11.66 -5.98 5.77
N GLY A 257 10.59 -5.28 5.39
CA GLY A 257 10.27 -5.04 3.97
C GLY A 257 11.35 -4.22 3.27
N TYR A 258 11.87 -3.18 3.94
CA TYR A 258 12.97 -2.37 3.45
C TYR A 258 14.24 -3.21 3.17
N GLU A 259 14.69 -4.02 4.14
CA GLU A 259 15.87 -4.86 4.01
C GLU A 259 15.74 -5.87 2.86
N GLU A 260 14.55 -6.48 2.72
CA GLU A 260 14.28 -7.44 1.65
C GLU A 260 14.33 -6.79 0.26
N LEU A 261 13.76 -5.59 0.10
CA LEU A 261 13.72 -4.87 -1.17
C LEU A 261 15.11 -4.35 -1.57
N VAL A 262 15.82 -3.74 -0.61
CA VAL A 262 17.17 -3.21 -0.82
C VAL A 262 18.17 -4.36 -1.04
N GLY A 263 18.07 -5.45 -0.29
CA GLY A 263 18.94 -6.62 -0.42
C GLY A 263 18.83 -7.32 -1.78
N ARG A 264 17.66 -7.28 -2.43
CA ARG A 264 17.48 -7.76 -3.82
C ARG A 264 17.89 -6.73 -4.88
N GLY A 265 18.19 -5.50 -4.48
CA GLY A 265 18.49 -4.39 -5.37
C GLY A 265 17.27 -3.90 -6.17
N VAL A 266 16.04 -4.19 -5.73
CA VAL A 266 14.82 -3.70 -6.41
C VAL A 266 14.51 -2.24 -6.07
N ALA A 267 15.19 -1.71 -5.06
CA ALA A 267 15.14 -0.31 -4.68
C ALA A 267 16.48 0.12 -4.03
N ALA A 268 16.78 1.41 -4.09
CA ALA A 268 17.92 1.99 -3.38
C ALA A 268 17.57 2.22 -1.90
N GLY A 269 18.51 1.95 -0.99
CA GLY A 269 18.29 2.09 0.45
C GLY A 269 18.85 3.39 1.01
N LEU A 270 17.98 4.31 1.42
CA LEU A 270 18.36 5.62 1.99
C LEU A 270 18.46 5.61 3.53
N GLY A 271 18.05 4.52 4.19
CA GLY A 271 18.03 4.44 5.65
C GLY A 271 16.84 5.19 6.31
N PRO A 272 16.88 5.39 7.65
CA PRO A 272 15.76 5.95 8.40
C PRO A 272 15.60 7.47 8.28
N ALA A 273 16.68 8.18 7.93
CA ALA A 273 16.71 9.63 7.86
C ALA A 273 17.80 10.07 6.88
N PRO A 274 17.72 11.31 6.36
CA PRO A 274 18.80 11.85 5.54
C PRO A 274 20.12 11.95 6.33
N ASP A 275 21.17 11.41 5.74
CA ASP A 275 22.56 11.55 6.17
C ASP A 275 23.46 11.81 4.94
N PRO A 276 24.76 12.09 5.11
CA PRO A 276 25.65 12.33 3.98
C PRO A 276 25.68 11.19 2.95
N ALA A 277 25.56 9.94 3.38
CA ALA A 277 25.56 8.78 2.49
C ALA A 277 24.27 8.69 1.67
N ALA A 278 23.12 9.02 2.27
CA ALA A 278 21.84 9.11 1.58
C ALA A 278 21.84 10.23 0.53
N VAL A 279 22.43 11.39 0.84
CA VAL A 279 22.58 12.51 -0.11
C VAL A 279 23.49 12.12 -1.28
N GLU A 280 24.62 11.46 -1.01
CA GLU A 280 25.52 10.94 -2.06
C GLU A 280 24.82 9.91 -2.96
N LEU A 281 24.04 8.99 -2.36
CA LEU A 281 23.27 8.01 -3.10
C LEU A 281 22.20 8.68 -3.98
N LEU A 282 21.48 9.67 -3.46
CA LEU A 282 20.53 10.46 -4.25
C LEU A 282 21.23 11.19 -5.41
N ALA A 283 22.37 11.83 -5.15
CA ALA A 283 23.14 12.51 -6.19
C ALA A 283 23.53 11.54 -7.32
N ARG A 284 23.99 10.33 -6.97
CA ARG A 284 24.29 9.27 -7.94
C ARG A 284 23.06 8.87 -8.76
N LEU A 285 21.92 8.62 -8.11
CA LEU A 285 20.69 8.21 -8.81
C LEU A 285 20.12 9.31 -9.73
N LEU A 286 20.35 10.58 -9.40
CA LEU A 286 19.95 11.71 -10.25
C LEU A 286 20.89 11.86 -11.44
N ALA A 287 22.21 11.70 -11.23
CA ALA A 287 23.22 11.90 -12.26
C ALA A 287 23.38 10.71 -13.23
N ASP A 288 23.10 9.48 -12.79
CA ASP A 288 23.30 8.25 -13.55
C ASP A 288 21.95 7.55 -13.85
N PRO A 289 21.40 7.72 -15.08
CA PRO A 289 20.18 7.02 -15.49
C PRO A 289 20.27 5.50 -15.39
N ALA A 290 21.43 4.90 -15.70
CA ALA A 290 21.58 3.45 -15.68
C ALA A 290 21.55 2.91 -14.25
N ALA A 291 22.21 3.58 -13.30
CA ALA A 291 22.14 3.22 -11.89
C ALA A 291 20.70 3.27 -11.35
N ARG A 292 19.92 4.26 -11.78
CA ARG A 292 18.52 4.40 -11.39
C ARG A 292 17.62 3.35 -12.05
N GLU A 293 17.74 3.17 -13.37
CA GLU A 293 16.90 2.25 -14.14
C GLU A 293 17.13 0.78 -13.77
N GLU A 294 18.32 0.42 -13.27
CA GLU A 294 18.61 -0.93 -12.78
C GLU A 294 17.66 -1.36 -11.65
N HIS A 295 17.30 -0.45 -10.74
CA HIS A 295 16.32 -0.73 -9.68
C HIS A 295 14.93 -0.98 -10.27
N GLY A 296 14.48 -0.12 -11.19
CA GLY A 296 13.19 -0.28 -11.87
C GLY A 296 13.11 -1.58 -12.67
N ARG A 297 14.19 -1.95 -13.36
CA ARG A 297 14.31 -3.20 -14.12
C ARG A 297 14.27 -4.44 -13.24
N ARG A 298 14.95 -4.43 -12.09
CA ARG A 298 14.92 -5.55 -11.12
C ARG A 298 13.58 -5.70 -10.43
N GLY A 299 12.92 -4.58 -10.13
CA GLY A 299 11.60 -4.56 -9.52
C GLY A 299 10.48 -4.93 -10.50
N GLY A 300 10.64 -4.54 -11.77
CA GLY A 300 9.67 -4.78 -12.83
C GLY A 300 9.36 -6.26 -13.01
N GLY A 301 8.07 -6.58 -13.04
CA GLY A 301 7.58 -7.96 -13.23
C GLY A 301 7.53 -8.81 -11.96
N LEU A 302 8.00 -8.33 -10.81
CA LEU A 302 7.78 -9.00 -9.51
C LEU A 302 6.31 -8.97 -9.09
N VAL A 303 5.59 -7.92 -9.50
CA VAL A 303 4.15 -7.77 -9.30
C VAL A 303 3.48 -7.87 -10.66
N ASP A 304 2.64 -8.88 -10.86
CA ASP A 304 1.97 -9.15 -12.14
C ASP A 304 0.60 -8.46 -12.29
N GLY A 305 0.16 -7.75 -11.25
CA GLY A 305 -1.11 -7.03 -11.21
C GLY A 305 -2.35 -7.92 -11.15
N ARG A 306 -2.21 -9.24 -10.93
CA ARG A 306 -3.31 -10.21 -10.86
C ARG A 306 -3.61 -10.70 -9.44
N GLY A 307 -3.01 -10.07 -8.43
CA GLY A 307 -3.12 -10.51 -7.04
C GLY A 307 -4.55 -10.40 -6.51
N ARG A 308 -5.24 -9.28 -6.79
CA ARG A 308 -6.63 -9.09 -6.33
C ARG A 308 -7.59 -10.12 -6.89
N GLU A 309 -7.41 -10.56 -8.14
CA GLU A 309 -8.23 -11.62 -8.74
C GLU A 309 -8.05 -12.94 -7.99
N ARG A 310 -6.81 -13.30 -7.68
CA ARG A 310 -6.48 -14.55 -6.96
C ARG A 310 -7.04 -14.53 -5.55
N VAL A 311 -6.96 -13.38 -4.87
CA VAL A 311 -7.48 -13.19 -3.52
C VAL A 311 -9.01 -13.24 -3.54
N ALA A 312 -9.67 -12.57 -4.49
CA ALA A 312 -11.12 -12.63 -4.66
C ALA A 312 -11.60 -14.06 -4.96
N ASP A 313 -10.91 -14.79 -5.85
CA ASP A 313 -11.19 -16.19 -6.14
C ASP A 313 -11.11 -17.07 -4.88
N ALA A 314 -10.06 -16.89 -4.08
CA ALA A 314 -9.90 -17.65 -2.84
C ALA A 314 -11.00 -17.32 -1.82
N LEU A 315 -11.30 -16.04 -1.62
CA LEU A 315 -12.32 -15.57 -0.68
C LEU A 315 -13.71 -16.10 -1.05
N LEU A 316 -14.10 -16.01 -2.32
CA LEU A 316 -15.40 -16.46 -2.79
C LEU A 316 -15.55 -17.99 -2.72
N ARG A 317 -14.46 -18.75 -2.93
CA ARG A 317 -14.46 -20.20 -2.71
C ARG A 317 -14.61 -20.57 -1.23
N ALA A 318 -13.94 -19.85 -0.34
CA ALA A 318 -14.06 -20.08 1.10
C ALA A 318 -15.50 -19.80 1.59
N GLY A 319 -16.13 -18.74 1.09
CA GLY A 319 -17.53 -18.41 1.43
C GLY A 319 -18.56 -19.42 0.90
N ALA A 320 -18.27 -20.12 -0.21
CA ALA A 320 -19.17 -21.13 -0.77
C ALA A 320 -19.10 -22.50 -0.06
N GLY A 321 -18.08 -22.72 0.78
CA GLY A 321 -17.81 -24.00 1.44
C GLY A 321 -18.26 -24.10 2.90
N SER A 322 -18.78 -23.02 3.49
CA SER A 322 -19.34 -23.04 4.85
C SER A 322 -20.78 -23.55 4.80
N PRO A 323 -21.10 -24.70 5.43
CA PRO A 323 -22.45 -25.28 5.44
C PRO A 323 -23.47 -24.45 6.21
#